data_AF-A0A951SJF4-F1
#
_entry.id   AF-A0A951SJF4-F1
#
_cell.length_a   1.000
_cell.length_b   1.000
_cell.length_c   1.000
_cell.angle_alpha   90.00
_cell.angle_beta   90.00
_cell.angle_gamma   90.00
#
_symmetry.space_group_name_H-M   'P 1'
#
loop_
_entity.id
_entity.type
_entity.pdbx_description
1 polymer ?
#
loop_
_entity_poly.entity_id
_entity_poly.type
_entity_poly.pdbx_seq_one_letter_code
_entity_poly.pdbx_strand_id
1 'polypeptide(L)' 'MIALVLLLAGLSGCGGDKPAPIYCYRTLAAPDCYAQPQPGEAHRLIGYYGPPPDTSPKTTD' A
#
# COMPACT_ATOMS: atom_id res chain seq x y z
N MET A 1 -0.98 36.77 26.53
CA MET A 1 -2.04 35.82 26.11
C MET A 1 -1.81 35.23 24.71
N ILE A 2 -1.15 35.93 23.78
CA ILE A 2 -0.88 35.45 22.40
C ILE A 2 0.12 34.26 22.36
N ALA A 3 1.10 34.22 23.26
CA ALA A 3 2.12 33.15 23.30
C ALA A 3 1.56 31.76 23.63
N LEU A 4 0.43 31.67 24.34
CA LEU A 4 -0.20 30.38 24.71
C LEU A 4 -0.92 29.74 23.52
N VAL A 5 -1.42 30.56 22.59
CA VAL A 5 -2.20 30.10 21.42
C VAL A 5 -1.31 29.41 20.39
N LEU A 6 -0.06 29.87 20.23
CA LEU A 6 0.89 29.31 19.26
C LEU A 6 1.47 27.96 19.69
N LEU A 7 1.57 27.69 21.00
CA LEU A 7 2.06 26.42 21.53
C LEU A 7 1.07 25.25 21.34
N LEU A 8 -0.23 25.53 21.22
CA LEU A 8 -1.27 24.49 21.11
C LEU A 8 -1.52 24.01 19.67
N ALA A 9 -1.12 24.78 18.65
CA ALA A 9 -1.48 24.50 17.25
C ALA A 9 -0.50 23.57 16.50
N GLY A 10 0.61 23.14 17.11
CA GLY A 10 1.70 22.45 16.41
C GLY A 10 1.68 20.91 16.38
N LEU A 11 0.75 20.24 17.07
CA LEU A 11 0.80 18.78 17.28
C LEU A 11 -0.14 17.95 16.39
N SER A 12 -0.91 18.56 15.50
CA SER A 12 -2.00 17.86 14.79
C SER A 12 -1.70 17.55 13.31
N GLY A 13 -0.51 17.02 13.01
CA GLY A 13 -0.16 16.57 11.66
C GLY A 13 0.11 15.06 11.60
N CYS A 14 -0.92 14.24 11.39
CA CYS A 14 -0.73 12.93 10.76
C CYS A 14 -0.75 13.14 9.23
N GLY A 15 0.36 13.64 8.69
CA GLY A 15 0.54 13.82 7.25
C GLY A 15 0.71 12.46 6.58
N GLY A 16 -0.19 12.12 5.66
CA GLY A 16 -0.37 10.77 5.15
C GLY A 16 0.75 10.24 4.27
N ASP A 17 1.47 9.25 4.79
CA ASP A 17 2.17 8.27 3.98
C ASP A 17 1.14 7.37 3.30
N LYS A 18 1.09 7.36 1.97
CA LYS A 18 0.36 6.31 1.26
C LYS A 18 1.00 4.98 1.67
N PRO A 19 0.22 3.96 2.10
CA PRO A 19 0.81 2.70 2.52
C PRO A 19 1.65 2.13 1.38
N ALA A 20 2.82 1.59 1.73
CA ALA A 20 3.71 0.98 0.76
C ALA A 20 2.96 -0.11 -0.03
N PRO A 21 3.24 -0.27 -1.34
CA PRO A 21 2.62 -1.33 -2.12
C PRO A 21 2.89 -2.69 -1.49
N ILE A 22 1.89 -3.58 -1.55
CA ILE A 22 2.04 -4.96 -1.13
C ILE A 22 1.26 -5.88 -2.07
N TYR A 23 1.87 -7.01 -2.43
CA TYR A 23 1.36 -7.98 -3.39
C TYR A 23 1.35 -9.34 -2.70
N CYS A 24 0.16 -9.91 -2.50
CA CYS A 24 0.00 -11.18 -1.79
C CYS A 24 -0.34 -12.30 -2.78
N TYR A 25 0.35 -13.43 -2.63
CA TYR A 25 0.26 -14.59 -3.51
C TYR A 25 -0.24 -15.81 -2.74
N ARG A 26 -1.08 -16.62 -3.39
CA ARG A 26 -1.52 -17.91 -2.86
C ARG A 26 -0.34 -18.86 -2.78
N THR A 27 -0.16 -19.49 -1.63
CA THR A 27 0.79 -20.62 -1.46
C THR A 27 0.04 -21.84 -0.92
N LEU A 28 0.76 -22.94 -0.68
CA LEU A 28 0.20 -24.14 -0.05
C LEU A 28 -0.08 -23.95 1.45
N ALA A 29 0.56 -22.97 2.09
CA ALA A 29 0.40 -22.64 3.49
C ALA A 29 -0.36 -21.31 3.64
N ALA A 30 0.25 -20.32 4.28
CA ALA A 30 -0.28 -18.97 4.37
C ALA A 30 0.10 -18.13 3.12
N PRO A 31 -0.67 -17.10 2.76
CA PRO A 31 -0.28 -16.19 1.70
C PRO A 31 1.08 -15.54 1.97
N ASP A 32 1.93 -15.48 0.93
CA ASP A 32 3.18 -14.75 0.98
C ASP A 32 2.98 -13.38 0.35
N CYS A 33 3.46 -12.33 1.03
CA CYS A 33 3.28 -10.95 0.60
C CYS A 33 4.63 -10.26 0.40
N TYR A 34 4.76 -9.57 -0.73
CA TYR A 34 6.00 -8.90 -1.15
C TYR A 34 5.75 -7.43 -1.47
N ALA A 35 6.78 -6.59 -1.30
CA ALA A 35 6.73 -5.17 -1.66
C ALA A 35 6.78 -4.92 -3.19
N GLN A 36 7.22 -5.93 -3.95
CA GLN A 36 7.33 -5.86 -5.41
C GLN A 36 6.56 -7.03 -6.04
N PRO A 37 5.99 -6.84 -7.25
CA PRO A 37 5.38 -7.93 -8.00
C PRO A 37 6.42 -9.02 -8.32
N GLN A 38 6.05 -10.27 -8.09
CA GLN A 38 6.85 -11.43 -8.50
C GLN A 38 6.63 -11.73 -10.00
N PRO A 39 7.70 -11.74 -10.82
CA PRO A 39 7.60 -12.03 -12.25
C PRO A 39 7.05 -13.45 -12.51
N GLY A 40 6.11 -13.59 -13.45
CA GLY A 40 5.52 -14.89 -13.83
C GLY A 40 4.47 -15.46 -12.86
N GLU A 41 4.36 -14.91 -11.66
CA GLU A 41 3.47 -15.42 -10.60
C GLU A 41 2.07 -14.78 -10.60
N ALA A 42 1.71 -14.07 -11.67
CA ALA A 42 0.42 -13.37 -11.78
C ALA A 42 -0.79 -14.28 -11.53
N HIS A 43 -0.70 -15.54 -11.96
CA HIS A 43 -1.73 -16.58 -11.79
C HIS A 43 -1.96 -16.97 -10.32
N ARG A 44 -1.03 -16.64 -9.42
CA ARG A 44 -1.14 -16.87 -7.97
C ARG A 44 -1.49 -15.62 -7.18
N LEU A 45 -1.54 -14.44 -7.82
CA LEU A 45 -1.88 -13.20 -7.14
C LEU A 45 -3.31 -13.26 -6.61
N ILE A 46 -3.47 -13.09 -5.29
CA ILE A 46 -4.79 -13.09 -4.64
C ILE A 46 -5.28 -11.68 -4.32
N GLY A 47 -4.38 -10.70 -4.21
CA GLY A 47 -4.71 -9.31 -3.96
C GLY A 47 -3.47 -8.43 -3.87
N TYR A 48 -3.66 -7.12 -4.03
CA TYR A 48 -2.62 -6.12 -3.88
C TYR A 48 -3.18 -4.82 -3.29
N TYR A 49 -2.32 -4.09 -2.60
CA TYR A 49 -2.54 -2.68 -2.24
C TYR A 49 -1.50 -1.84 -2.99
N GLY A 50 -1.94 -0.76 -3.64
CA GLY A 50 -1.07 0.09 -4.47
C GLY A 50 -1.35 -0.07 -5.98
N PRO A 51 -0.36 0.19 -6.85
CA PRO A 51 -0.55 0.09 -8.29
C PRO A 51 -0.73 -1.38 -8.74
N PRO A 52 -1.53 -1.63 -9.78
CA PRO A 52 -1.69 -2.97 -10.34
C PRO A 52 -0.34 -3.51 -10.80
N PRO A 53 -0.05 -4.81 -10.57
CA PRO A 53 1.17 -5.41 -11.11
C PRO A 53 1.10 -5.42 -12.65
N ASP A 54 2.24 -5.27 -13.31
CA ASP A 54 2.35 -5.06 -14.77
C ASP A 54 1.71 -6.17 -15.62
N THR A 55 1.48 -7.34 -15.03
CA THR A 55 0.83 -8.50 -15.64
C THR A 55 -0.69 -8.50 -15.50
N SER A 56 -1.28 -7.52 -14.81
CA SER A 56 -2.73 -7.41 -14.70
C SER A 56 -3.31 -6.95 -16.03
N PRO A 57 -4.39 -7.56 -16.53
CA PRO A 57 -5.17 -6.94 -17.59
C PRO A 57 -5.54 -5.52 -17.11
N LYS A 58 -5.13 -4.49 -17.85
CA LYS A 58 -5.69 -3.15 -17.69
C LYS A 58 -7.17 -3.26 -18.03
N THR A 59 -8.03 -3.50 -17.05
CA THR A 59 -9.46 -3.28 -17.22
C THR A 59 -9.65 -1.78 -17.30
N THR A 60 -9.48 -1.23 -18.50
CA THR A 60 -10.05 0.05 -18.90
C THR A 60 -11.55 -0.21 -19.09
N ASP A 61 -12.33 0.15 -18.07
CA ASP A 61 -13.73 0.55 -18.24
C ASP A 61 -13.75 2.08 -18.24
#